data_AF-A0A258RM84-F1
#
_entry.id   AF-A0A258RM84-F1
#
_cell.length_a   1.000
_cell.length_b   1.000
_cell.length_c   1.000
_cell.angle_alpha   90.00
_cell.angle_beta   90.00
_cell.angle_gamma   90.00
#
_symmetry.space_group_name_H-M   'P 1'
#
loop_
_entity.id
_entity.type
_entity.pdbx_description
1 polymer ?
#
loop_
_entity_poly.entity_id
_entity_poly.type
_entity_poly.pdbx_seq_one_letter_code
_entity_poly.pdbx_strand_id
1 'polypeptide(L)'
;MSSGTDMPSAEDFERLIGALGAIDPPFSSLGTPFLVDTRETAALVQHGSLAVTALEAALSSANPTIAMYAAYCLGLIGDARAVPTLREALRRHRDNQPKTSSDFAIESAIAGALNRLGEQA
;
A
#
# COMPACT_ATOMS: atom_id res chain seq x y z
N MET A 1 -34.72 0.57 13.55
CA MET A 1 -34.47 1.77 12.73
C MET A 1 -33.00 2.09 12.86
N SER A 2 -32.30 2.18 11.72
CA SER A 2 -30.88 2.54 11.54
C SER A 2 -29.90 1.48 12.08
N SER A 3 -29.00 0.87 11.31
CA SER A 3 -28.31 1.32 10.10
C SER A 3 -28.10 0.09 9.21
N GLY A 4 -28.51 0.09 7.94
CA GLY A 4 -27.70 0.73 6.92
C GLY A 4 -26.41 -0.06 6.80
N THR A 5 -26.41 -1.11 5.98
CA THR A 5 -25.19 -1.71 5.45
C THR A 5 -24.56 -0.63 4.55
N ASP A 6 -23.97 0.38 5.18
CA ASP A 6 -23.29 1.46 4.50
C ASP A 6 -22.07 0.81 3.85
N MET A 7 -22.15 0.67 2.54
CA MET A 7 -21.00 0.29 1.74
C MET A 7 -19.88 1.26 2.13
N PRO A 8 -18.71 0.77 2.58
CA PRO A 8 -17.63 1.66 3.02
C PRO A 8 -17.40 2.69 1.93
N SER A 9 -17.59 3.97 2.26
CA SER A 9 -17.50 5.04 1.28
C SER A 9 -16.04 5.18 0.87
N ALA A 10 -15.78 5.73 -0.32
CA ALA A 10 -14.41 6.02 -0.75
C ALA A 10 -13.66 6.87 0.29
N GLU A 11 -14.38 7.78 0.96
CA GLU A 11 -13.86 8.61 2.05
C GLU A 11 -13.37 7.79 3.25
N ASP A 12 -14.00 6.65 3.58
CA ASP A 12 -13.56 5.80 4.68
C ASP A 12 -12.19 5.18 4.35
N PHE A 13 -12.00 4.73 3.10
CA PHE A 13 -10.72 4.19 2.66
C PHE A 13 -9.62 5.25 2.64
N GLU A 14 -9.90 6.45 2.13
CA GLU A 14 -8.95 7.57 2.15
C GLU A 14 -8.55 7.95 3.59
N ARG A 15 -9.51 7.92 4.51
CA ARG A 15 -9.27 8.20 5.92
C ARG A 15 -8.42 7.13 6.59
N LEU A 16 -8.65 5.84 6.29
CA LEU A 16 -7.81 4.73 6.74
C LEU A 16 -6.39 4.87 6.20
N ILE A 17 -6.25 5.15 4.89
CA ILE A 17 -4.96 5.36 4.22
C ILE A 17 -4.21 6.56 4.79
N GLY A 18 -4.91 7.66 5.07
CA GLY A 18 -4.32 8.84 5.71
C GLY A 18 -3.76 8.54 7.09
N ALA A 19 -4.44 7.70 7.87
CA ALA A 19 -3.95 7.26 9.18
C ALA A 19 -2.66 6.43 9.08
N LEU A 20 -2.46 5.66 8.00
CA LEU A 20 -1.23 4.92 7.76
C LEU A 20 -0.02 5.84 7.65
N GLY A 21 -0.20 7.05 7.13
CA GLY A 21 0.88 8.04 7.00
C GLY A 21 1.42 8.57 8.33
N ALA A 22 0.67 8.39 9.43
CA ALA A 22 1.10 8.75 10.77
C ALA A 22 1.80 7.58 11.50
N ILE A 23 1.78 6.38 10.92
CA ILE A 23 2.42 5.20 11.50
C ILE A 23 3.88 5.20 11.09
N ASP A 24 4.79 5.52 12.00
CA ASP A 24 6.23 5.39 11.75
C ASP A 24 6.61 3.90 11.66
N PRO A 25 6.91 3.36 10.47
CA PRO A 25 7.20 1.95 10.34
C PRO A 25 8.64 1.69 10.78
N PRO A 26 8.91 0.63 11.57
CA PRO A 26 10.28 0.28 11.89
C PRO A 26 11.03 -0.12 10.61
N PHE A 27 12.12 0.61 10.33
CA PHE A 27 13.07 0.23 9.29
C PHE A 27 14.06 -0.78 9.87
N SER A 28 14.26 -1.90 9.17
CA SER A 28 15.32 -2.84 9.52
C SER A 28 16.69 -2.20 9.25
N SER A 29 17.76 -2.70 9.89
CA SER A 29 19.15 -2.29 9.55
C SER A 29 19.53 -2.54 8.08
N LEU A 30 18.74 -3.33 7.35
CA LEU A 30 18.87 -3.57 5.92
C LEU A 30 18.16 -2.52 5.04
N GLY A 31 17.51 -1.51 5.63
CA GLY A 31 16.75 -0.48 4.91
C GLY A 31 15.40 -0.95 4.37
N THR A 32 14.99 -2.19 4.67
CA THR A 32 13.69 -2.71 4.29
C THR A 32 12.65 -2.35 5.36
N PRO A 33 11.46 -1.87 4.96
CA PRO A 33 10.42 -1.54 5.91
C PRO A 33 9.75 -2.81 6.45
N PHE A 34 9.64 -2.91 7.77
CA PHE A 34 8.83 -3.94 8.42
C PHE A 34 7.45 -3.36 8.70
N LEU A 35 6.56 -3.51 7.72
CA LEU A 35 5.19 -3.02 7.83
C LEU A 35 4.42 -3.94 8.78
N VAL A 36 3.79 -3.32 9.77
CA VAL A 36 3.00 -4.03 10.79
C VAL A 36 1.54 -4.09 10.35
N ASP A 37 0.89 -5.22 10.60
CA ASP A 37 -0.56 -5.31 10.46
C ASP A 37 -1.21 -4.41 11.53
N THR A 38 -1.75 -3.28 11.09
CA THR A 38 -2.54 -2.40 11.94
C THR A 38 -4.02 -2.62 11.69
N ARG A 39 -4.86 -1.98 12.52
CA ARG A 39 -6.31 -2.05 12.34
C ARG A 39 -6.73 -1.51 10.97
N GLU A 40 -6.02 -0.50 10.48
CA GLU A 40 -6.29 0.14 9.20
C GLU A 40 -5.92 -0.78 8.03
N THR A 41 -4.72 -1.39 8.05
CA THR A 41 -4.33 -2.36 7.01
C THR A 41 -5.25 -3.57 7.02
N ALA A 42 -5.61 -4.09 8.19
CA ALA A 42 -6.53 -5.21 8.33
C ALA A 42 -7.91 -4.89 7.75
N ALA A 43 -8.44 -3.68 8.00
CA ALA A 43 -9.70 -3.24 7.42
C ALA A 43 -9.62 -3.16 5.89
N LEU A 44 -8.57 -2.51 5.36
CA LEU A 44 -8.35 -2.38 3.91
C LEU A 44 -8.26 -3.76 3.23
N VAL A 45 -7.50 -4.68 3.81
CA VAL A 45 -7.35 -6.05 3.29
C VAL A 45 -8.67 -6.83 3.38
N GLN A 46 -9.44 -6.67 4.47
CA GLN A 46 -10.74 -7.32 4.63
C GLN A 46 -11.75 -6.87 3.56
N HIS A 47 -11.67 -5.62 3.11
CA HIS A 47 -12.49 -5.11 2.01
C HIS A 47 -12.02 -5.56 0.62
N GLY A 48 -10.82 -6.14 0.51
CA GLY A 48 -10.32 -6.79 -0.69
C GLY A 48 -10.30 -5.88 -1.91
N SER A 49 -10.90 -6.33 -3.01
CA SER A 49 -10.93 -5.61 -4.29
C SER A 49 -11.56 -4.21 -4.22
N LEU A 50 -12.43 -3.93 -3.24
CA LEU A 50 -13.01 -2.60 -3.05
C LEU A 50 -11.97 -1.57 -2.62
N ALA A 51 -10.98 -2.00 -1.82
CA ALA A 51 -9.90 -1.13 -1.37
C ALA A 51 -8.79 -0.96 -2.42
N VAL A 52 -8.72 -1.83 -3.44
CA VAL A 52 -7.64 -1.82 -4.45
C VAL A 52 -7.52 -0.46 -5.13
N THR A 53 -8.61 0.11 -5.63
CA THR A 53 -8.57 1.41 -6.32
C THR A 53 -8.06 2.54 -5.41
N ALA A 54 -8.46 2.55 -4.12
CA ALA A 54 -7.99 3.54 -3.16
C ALA A 54 -6.49 3.36 -2.84
N LEU A 55 -6.04 2.11 -2.69
CA LEU A 55 -4.63 1.78 -2.46
C LEU A 55 -3.76 2.10 -3.68
N GLU A 56 -4.25 1.88 -4.89
CA GLU A 56 -3.57 2.26 -6.13
C GLU A 56 -3.34 3.78 -6.21
N ALA A 57 -4.32 4.58 -5.82
CA ALA A 57 -4.15 6.03 -5.71
C ALA A 57 -3.10 6.39 -4.64
N ALA A 58 -3.11 5.68 -3.50
CA ALA A 58 -2.19 5.90 -2.40
C ALA A 58 -0.72 5.58 -2.72
N LEU A 59 -0.43 4.71 -3.70
CA LEU A 59 0.92 4.47 -4.21
C LEU A 59 1.58 5.74 -4.77
N SER A 60 0.78 6.70 -5.25
CA SER A 60 1.28 7.99 -5.77
C SER A 60 1.36 9.09 -4.71
N SER A 61 1.19 8.75 -3.43
CA SER A 61 1.24 9.71 -2.33
C SER A 61 2.64 10.29 -2.15
N ALA A 62 2.71 11.58 -1.80
CA ALA A 62 3.96 12.23 -1.45
C ALA A 62 4.54 11.72 -0.11
N ASN A 63 3.72 11.08 0.72
CA ASN A 63 4.17 10.47 1.96
C ASN A 63 4.68 9.04 1.70
N PRO A 64 5.98 8.77 1.88
CA PRO A 64 6.57 7.46 1.58
C PRO A 64 5.96 6.33 2.40
N THR A 65 5.56 6.62 3.64
CA THR A 65 4.90 5.67 4.53
C THR A 65 3.56 5.20 3.94
N ILE A 66 2.76 6.14 3.42
CA ILE A 66 1.47 5.83 2.78
C ILE A 66 1.70 4.93 1.55
N ALA A 67 2.66 5.28 0.69
CA ALA A 67 2.96 4.47 -0.50
C ALA A 67 3.44 3.06 -0.14
N MET A 68 4.25 2.92 0.91
CA MET A 68 4.73 1.62 1.41
C MET A 68 3.58 0.74 1.93
N TYR A 69 2.72 1.27 2.80
CA TYR A 69 1.56 0.52 3.29
C TYR A 69 0.56 0.19 2.19
N ALA A 70 0.41 1.09 1.19
CA ALA A 70 -0.44 0.83 0.03
C ALA A 70 0.04 -0.40 -0.76
N ALA A 71 1.34 -0.46 -1.08
CA ALA A 71 1.94 -1.61 -1.75
C ALA A 71 1.75 -2.90 -0.94
N TYR A 72 1.96 -2.83 0.38
CA TYR A 72 1.79 -3.98 1.27
C TYR A 72 0.36 -4.51 1.30
N CYS A 73 -0.64 -3.63 1.46
CA CYS A 73 -2.04 -4.03 1.45
C CYS A 73 -2.43 -4.66 0.10
N LEU A 74 -1.97 -4.09 -1.03
CA LEU A 74 -2.21 -4.66 -2.35
C LEU A 74 -1.62 -6.08 -2.49
N GLY A 75 -0.42 -6.29 -1.96
CA GLY A 75 0.21 -7.62 -1.92
C GLY A 75 -0.50 -8.62 -1.00
N LEU A 76 -1.11 -8.14 0.10
CA LEU A 76 -1.92 -8.98 1.01
C LEU A 76 -3.30 -9.32 0.42
N ILE A 77 -3.92 -8.37 -0.28
CA ILE A 77 -5.22 -8.57 -0.95
C ILE A 77 -5.10 -9.65 -2.03
N GLY A 78 -3.95 -9.73 -2.71
CA GLY A 78 -3.73 -10.75 -3.73
C GLY A 78 -4.38 -10.44 -5.08
N ASP A 79 -4.88 -9.21 -5.30
CA ASP A 79 -5.54 -8.86 -6.56
C ASP A 79 -4.51 -8.58 -7.66
N ALA A 80 -4.44 -9.50 -8.64
CA ALA A 80 -3.55 -9.40 -9.78
C ALA A 80 -3.79 -8.15 -10.65
N ARG A 81 -4.95 -7.49 -10.53
CA ARG A 81 -5.23 -6.21 -11.22
C ARG A 81 -4.31 -5.09 -10.79
N ALA A 82 -3.74 -5.16 -9.58
CA ALA A 82 -2.80 -4.18 -9.06
C ALA A 82 -1.37 -4.34 -9.61
N VAL A 83 -1.04 -5.49 -10.24
CA VAL A 83 0.29 -5.76 -10.81
C VAL A 83 0.77 -4.68 -11.79
N PRO A 84 0.00 -4.27 -12.82
CA PRO A 84 0.43 -3.20 -13.72
C PRO A 84 0.72 -1.89 -12.98
N THR A 85 -0.15 -1.51 -12.03
CA THR A 85 0.00 -0.28 -11.24
C THR A 85 1.25 -0.32 -10.36
N LEU A 86 1.50 -1.44 -9.67
CA LEU A 86 2.70 -1.67 -8.87
C LEU A 86 3.97 -1.61 -9.73
N ARG A 87 3.97 -2.20 -10.92
CA ARG A 87 5.13 -2.14 -11.84
C ARG A 87 5.41 -0.73 -12.32
N GLU A 88 4.38 0.08 -12.56
CA GLU A 88 4.54 1.47 -12.96
C GLU A 88 5.08 2.33 -11.81
N ALA A 89 4.52 2.17 -10.60
CA ALA A 89 5.02 2.82 -9.39
C ALA A 89 6.50 2.49 -9.15
N LEU A 90 6.89 1.21 -9.29
CA LEU A 90 8.28 0.76 -9.18
C LEU A 90 9.21 1.51 -10.14
N ARG A 91 8.81 1.64 -11.42
CA ARG A 91 9.61 2.36 -12.43
C ARG A 91 9.74 3.83 -12.07
N ARG A 92 8.64 4.47 -11.66
CA ARG A 92 8.61 5.89 -11.27
C ARG A 92 9.57 6.18 -10.12
N HIS A 93 9.55 5.37 -9.06
CA HIS A 93 10.47 5.53 -7.93
C HIS A 93 11.92 5.17 -8.27
N ARG A 94 12.13 4.25 -9.23
CA ARG A 94 13.47 3.89 -9.70
C ARG A 94 14.12 5.01 -10.52
N ASP A 95 13.33 5.71 -11.34
CA ASP A 95 13.76 6.86 -12.15
C ASP A 95 13.82 8.18 -11.36
N ASN A 96 13.27 8.22 -10.14
CA ASN A 96 13.28 9.41 -9.29
C ASN A 96 14.72 9.80 -8.89
N GLN A 97 15.12 11.03 -9.22
CA GLN A 97 16.45 11.58 -8.96
C GLN A 97 16.33 12.92 -8.22
N PRO A 98 17.07 13.14 -7.11
CA PRO A 98 18.00 12.21 -6.46
C PRO A 98 17.28 11.11 -5.67
N LYS A 99 17.80 9.87 -5.71
CA LYS A 99 17.25 8.75 -4.92
C LYS A 99 17.38 9.03 -3.42
N THR A 100 16.25 8.98 -2.71
CA THR A 100 16.23 9.08 -1.25
C THR A 100 16.20 7.70 -0.60
N SER A 101 16.54 7.62 0.69
CA SER A 101 16.37 6.38 1.47
C SER A 101 14.91 5.89 1.46
N SER A 102 13.95 6.81 1.36
CA SER A 102 12.53 6.50 1.25
C SER A 102 12.16 5.83 -0.07
N ASP A 103 12.76 6.25 -1.20
CA ASP A 103 12.53 5.60 -2.49
C ASP A 103 12.96 4.13 -2.47
N PHE A 104 14.07 3.80 -1.79
CA PHE A 104 14.50 2.42 -1.61
C PHE A 104 13.50 1.60 -0.80
N ALA A 105 12.93 2.18 0.25
CA ALA A 105 11.93 1.51 1.08
C ALA A 105 10.63 1.25 0.30
N ILE A 106 10.16 2.22 -0.48
CA ILE A 106 9.00 2.07 -1.37
C ILE A 106 9.28 1.01 -2.44
N GLU A 107 10.45 1.06 -3.10
CA GLU A 107 10.87 0.08 -4.11
C GLU A 107 10.85 -1.34 -3.54
N SER A 108 11.36 -1.53 -2.32
CA SER A 108 11.35 -2.81 -1.61
C SER A 108 9.94 -3.28 -1.25
N ALA A 109 9.07 -2.39 -0.77
CA ALA A 109 7.68 -2.71 -0.45
C ALA A 109 6.90 -3.16 -1.70
N ILE A 110 7.06 -2.43 -2.81
CA ILE A 110 6.44 -2.78 -4.10
C ILE A 110 6.97 -4.10 -4.64
N ALA A 111 8.28 -4.31 -4.59
CA ALA A 111 8.89 -5.59 -5.02
C ALA A 111 8.37 -6.77 -4.18
N GLY A 112 8.23 -6.60 -2.87
CA GLY A 112 7.66 -7.61 -1.99
C GLY A 112 6.18 -7.91 -2.29
N ALA A 113 5.40 -6.89 -2.65
CA ALA A 113 4.00 -7.06 -3.06
C ALA A 113 3.89 -7.81 -4.38
N LEU A 114 4.69 -7.44 -5.38
CA LEU A 114 4.76 -8.12 -6.68
C LEU A 114 5.19 -9.58 -6.54
N ASN A 115 6.15 -9.88 -5.66
CA ASN A 115 6.56 -11.25 -5.40
C ASN A 115 5.42 -12.09 -4.81
N ARG A 116 4.67 -11.54 -3.84
CA ARG A 116 3.49 -12.22 -3.28
C ARG A 116 2.41 -12.47 -4.34
N LEU A 117 2.14 -11.49 -5.20
CA LEU A 117 1.19 -11.63 -6.30
C LEU A 117 1.63 -12.65 -7.36
N GLY A 118 2.95 -12.80 -7.56
CA GLY A 118 3.53 -13.80 -8.45
C GLY A 118 3.59 -15.22 -7.86
N GLU A 119 3.73 -15.36 -6.55
CA GLU A 119 3.70 -16.66 -5.86
C GLU A 119 2.27 -17.19 -5.61
N GLN A 120 1.25 -16.35 -5.81
CA GLN A 120 -0.16 -16.72 -5.67
C GLN A 120 -0.86 -17.06 -7.02
N ALA A 121 -0.12 -17.07 -8.13
CA ALA A 121 -0.62 -17.31 -9.49
C ALA A 121 -0.40 -18.75 -9.99
#